data_AF-A0A1W9ZPL3-F1
#
_entry.id   AF-A0A1W9ZPL3-F1
#
_cell.length_a   1.000
_cell.length_b   1.000
_cell.length_c   1.000
_cell.angle_alpha   90.00
_cell.angle_beta   90.00
_cell.angle_gamma   90.00
#
_symmetry.space_group_name_H-M   'P 1'
#
loop_
_entity.id
_entity.type
_entity.pdbx_description
1 polymer ?
#
loop_
_entity_poly.entity_id
_entity_poly.type
_entity_poly.pdbx_seq_one_letter_code
_entity_poly.pdbx_strand_id
1 'polypeptide(L)'
;MSHARERVREELLADGLVDLIDLSLINWRVLQQNRSASVSEVQHETLEVIRSMVSDGLFQLGYRGEGGKFVAWDETLDQSMNAIYDAYVTHHDDRPGWVWFAWLNLTDKGEELALSTEYGRQVAKDVEQRLRERDYLCD
;
A
#
# COMPACT_ATOMS: atom_id res chain seq x y z
N MET A 1 8.84 -13.13 11.50
CA MET A 1 8.24 -11.80 11.22
C MET A 1 7.72 -11.25 12.54
N SER A 2 7.75 -9.94 12.76
CA SER A 2 7.16 -9.35 13.97
C SER A 2 5.63 -9.28 13.80
N HIS A 3 4.87 -9.44 14.89
CA HIS A 3 3.41 -9.31 14.85
C HIS A 3 2.94 -7.94 14.31
N ALA A 4 3.73 -6.88 14.53
CA ALA A 4 3.44 -5.55 13.98
C ALA A 4 3.48 -5.55 12.45
N ARG A 5 4.49 -6.20 11.84
CA ARG A 5 4.61 -6.29 10.37
C ARG A 5 3.45 -7.09 9.77
N GLU A 6 3.09 -8.21 10.39
CA GLU A 6 1.95 -9.02 9.94
C GLU A 6 0.66 -8.22 9.93
N ARG A 7 0.43 -7.42 10.98
CA ARG A 7 -0.72 -6.53 11.06
C ARG A 7 -0.71 -5.43 10.01
N VAL A 8 0.43 -4.78 9.76
CA VAL A 8 0.55 -3.80 8.67
C VAL A 8 0.22 -4.45 7.33
N ARG A 9 0.74 -5.66 7.08
CA ARG A 9 0.47 -6.39 5.82
C ARG A 9 -1.02 -6.72 5.66
N GLU A 10 -1.69 -7.17 6.72
CA GLU A 10 -3.14 -7.43 6.69
C GLU A 10 -3.94 -6.15 6.44
N GLU A 11 -3.58 -5.04 7.10
CA GLU A 11 -4.24 -3.75 6.92
C GLU A 11 -4.06 -3.22 5.49
N LEU A 12 -2.85 -3.36 4.91
CA LEU A 12 -2.59 -2.95 3.52
C LEU A 12 -3.30 -3.82 2.49
N LEU A 13 -3.40 -5.13 2.72
CA LEU A 13 -4.20 -6.02 1.86
C LEU A 13 -5.66 -5.56 1.81
N ALA A 14 -6.23 -5.18 2.97
CA ALA A 14 -7.58 -4.66 3.03
C ALA A 14 -7.71 -3.27 2.39
N ASP A 15 -6.75 -2.36 2.59
CA ASP A 15 -6.72 -1.05 1.91
C ASP A 15 -6.70 -1.22 0.38
N GLY A 16 -5.96 -2.21 -0.13
CA GLY A 16 -5.86 -2.53 -1.55
C GLY A 16 -7.14 -3.05 -2.19
N LEU A 17 -8.11 -3.53 -1.39
CA LEU A 17 -9.46 -3.87 -1.87
C LEU A 17 -10.29 -2.62 -2.17
N VAL A 18 -9.86 -1.45 -1.69
CA VAL A 18 -10.60 -0.19 -1.81
C VAL A 18 -10.08 0.66 -2.97
N ASP A 19 -8.77 0.92 -3.02
CA ASP A 19 -8.10 1.70 -4.08
C ASP A 19 -6.59 1.41 -4.09
N LEU A 20 -5.87 2.02 -5.03
CA LEU A 20 -4.41 2.08 -5.04
C LEU A 20 -3.88 2.71 -3.75
N ILE A 21 -2.77 2.15 -3.24
CA ILE A 21 -2.15 2.58 -1.99
C ILE A 21 -0.93 3.44 -2.30
N ASP A 22 -0.94 4.70 -1.89
CA ASP A 22 0.23 5.56 -1.99
C ASP A 22 1.24 5.32 -0.85
N LEU A 23 2.49 5.74 -1.07
CA LEU A 23 3.58 5.57 -0.11
C LEU A 23 3.30 6.19 1.26
N SER A 24 2.52 7.28 1.32
CA SER A 24 2.19 7.94 2.58
C SER A 24 1.22 7.12 3.45
N LEU A 25 0.29 6.39 2.83
CA LEU A 25 -0.59 5.46 3.52
C LEU A 25 0.20 4.31 4.15
N ILE A 26 1.18 3.75 3.43
CA ILE A 26 2.06 2.69 3.94
C ILE A 26 2.85 3.18 5.16
N ASN A 27 3.51 4.34 5.03
CA ASN A 27 4.22 4.98 6.14
C ASN A 27 3.28 5.20 7.35
N TRP A 28 2.06 5.68 7.12
CA TRP A 28 1.10 5.91 8.18
C TRP A 28 0.71 4.62 8.90
N ARG A 29 0.45 3.52 8.17
CA ARG A 29 0.15 2.20 8.74
C ARG A 29 1.28 1.71 9.65
N VAL A 30 2.52 1.84 9.20
CA VAL A 30 3.71 1.48 10.00
C VAL A 30 3.80 2.34 11.26
N LEU A 31 3.66 3.67 11.14
CA LEU A 31 3.69 4.59 12.27
C LEU A 31 2.59 4.30 13.30
N GLN A 32 1.40 3.85 12.87
CA GLN A 32 0.33 3.51 13.80
C GLN A 32 0.66 2.31 14.69
N GLN A 33 1.45 1.35 14.22
CA GLN A 33 1.83 0.19 15.02
C GLN A 33 2.84 0.53 16.12
N ASN A 34 3.65 1.59 15.94
CA ASN A 34 4.55 2.09 16.96
C ASN A 34 4.70 3.62 16.86
N ARG A 35 3.80 4.35 17.53
CA ARG A 35 3.80 5.82 17.52
C ARG A 35 5.02 6.47 18.19
N SER A 36 5.79 5.70 18.95
CA SER A 36 7.04 6.14 19.58
C SER A 36 8.29 5.85 18.74
N ALA A 37 8.14 5.18 17.59
CA ALA A 37 9.25 4.90 16.69
C ALA A 37 9.87 6.20 16.16
N SER A 38 11.19 6.18 16.01
CA SER A 38 11.91 7.21 15.28
C SER A 38 11.56 7.19 13.78
N VAL A 39 11.81 8.30 13.10
CA VAL A 39 11.61 8.42 11.64
C VAL A 39 12.38 7.32 10.89
N SER A 40 13.63 7.06 11.27
CA SER A 40 14.46 6.03 10.63
C SER A 40 13.90 4.62 10.80
N GLU A 41 13.31 4.30 11.96
CA GLU A 41 12.67 3.00 12.19
C GLU A 41 11.41 2.83 11.34
N VAL A 42 10.59 3.88 11.25
CA VAL A 42 9.39 3.88 10.39
C VAL A 42 9.78 3.75 8.92
N GLN A 43 10.80 4.48 8.48
CA GLN A 43 11.31 4.41 7.11
C GLN A 43 11.80 3.01 6.76
N HIS A 44 12.63 2.42 7.62
CA HIS A 44 13.15 1.07 7.42
C HIS A 44 12.01 0.05 7.33
N GLU A 45 11.07 0.07 8.28
CA GLU A 45 9.97 -0.89 8.29
C GLU A 45 9.01 -0.70 7.11
N THR A 46 8.77 0.54 6.68
CA THR A 46 7.97 0.85 5.47
C THR A 46 8.58 0.18 4.23
N LEU A 47 9.90 0.33 4.03
CA LEU A 47 10.60 -0.26 2.89
C LEU A 47 10.60 -1.79 2.95
N GLU A 48 10.79 -2.37 4.14
CA GLU A 48 10.72 -3.82 4.34
C GLU A 48 9.33 -4.39 4.04
N VAL A 49 8.27 -3.71 4.45
CA VAL A 49 6.89 -4.08 4.14
C VAL A 49 6.68 -4.09 2.63
N ILE A 50 7.02 -2.99 1.93
CA ILE A 50 6.88 -2.89 0.47
C ILE A 50 7.63 -4.03 -0.22
N ARG A 51 8.92 -4.19 0.10
CA ARG A 51 9.77 -5.23 -0.49
C ARG A 51 9.17 -6.62 -0.28
N SER A 52 8.70 -6.92 0.94
CA SER A 52 8.14 -8.23 1.26
C SER A 52 6.86 -8.52 0.49
N MET A 53 5.92 -7.57 0.44
CA MET A 53 4.62 -7.78 -0.19
C MET A 53 4.71 -7.88 -1.72
N VAL A 54 5.61 -7.10 -2.33
CA VAL A 54 5.87 -7.16 -3.77
C VAL A 54 6.65 -8.42 -4.14
N SER A 55 7.65 -8.81 -3.32
CA SER A 55 8.39 -10.08 -3.51
C SER A 55 7.47 -11.30 -3.37
N ASP A 56 6.51 -11.25 -2.45
CA ASP A 56 5.49 -12.29 -2.28
C ASP A 56 4.45 -12.26 -3.41
N GLY A 57 4.52 -11.31 -4.35
CA GLY A 57 3.61 -11.16 -5.47
C GLY A 57 2.20 -10.75 -5.08
N LEU A 58 2.03 -10.08 -3.94
CA LEU A 58 0.73 -9.61 -3.44
C LEU A 58 0.36 -8.26 -4.04
N PHE A 59 1.36 -7.44 -4.34
CA PHE A 59 1.22 -6.12 -4.92
C PHE A 59 2.17 -5.90 -6.10
N GLN A 60 1.78 -5.04 -7.02
CA GLN A 60 2.65 -4.45 -8.04
C GLN A 60 3.03 -3.02 -7.65
N LEU A 61 4.27 -2.63 -7.97
CA LEU A 61 4.76 -1.25 -7.82
C LEU A 61 4.59 -0.47 -9.11
N GLY A 62 4.25 0.81 -8.97
CA GLY A 62 4.02 1.68 -10.11
C GLY A 62 3.66 3.10 -9.70
N TYR A 63 3.01 3.80 -10.62
CA TYR A 63 2.46 5.14 -10.40
C TYR A 63 0.98 5.21 -10.76
N ARG A 64 0.31 6.22 -10.22
CA ARG A 64 -1.07 6.56 -10.59
C ARG A 64 -1.04 7.48 -11.83
N GLY A 65 -1.39 6.91 -12.97
CA GLY A 65 -1.46 7.59 -14.26
C GLY A 65 -2.76 8.38 -14.46
N GLU A 66 -2.97 8.82 -15.70
CA GLU A 66 -4.13 9.61 -16.08
C GLU A 66 -5.46 8.86 -15.83
N GLY A 67 -6.47 9.60 -15.38
CA GLY A 67 -7.77 9.02 -15.01
C GLY A 67 -7.72 8.12 -13.77
N GLY A 68 -6.64 8.19 -13.00
CA GLY A 68 -6.49 7.43 -11.76
C GLY A 68 -6.08 5.97 -11.96
N LYS A 69 -5.75 5.55 -13.19
CA LYS A 69 -5.37 4.18 -13.52
C LYS A 69 -3.96 3.87 -13.03
N PHE A 70 -3.75 2.64 -12.57
CA PHE A 70 -2.43 2.16 -12.23
C PHE A 70 -1.59 1.91 -13.49
N VAL A 71 -0.32 2.31 -13.42
CA VAL A 71 0.69 1.96 -14.42
C VAL A 71 1.87 1.34 -13.68
N ALA A 72 2.12 0.06 -13.97
CA ALA A 72 3.25 -0.66 -13.38
C ALA A 72 4.58 -0.06 -13.84
N TRP A 73 5.57 -0.10 -12.96
CA TRP A 73 6.95 0.18 -13.31
C TRP A 73 7.55 -0.99 -14.10
N ASP A 74 8.40 -0.68 -15.07
CA ASP A 74 9.10 -1.66 -15.92
C ASP A 74 10.43 -2.11 -15.27
N GLU A 75 10.88 -1.38 -14.25
CA GLU A 75 12.09 -1.63 -13.50
C GLU A 75 12.00 -2.89 -12.64
N THR A 76 13.17 -3.46 -12.33
CA THR A 76 13.27 -4.54 -11.34
C THR A 76 12.86 -4.04 -9.94
N LEU A 77 12.47 -4.96 -9.06
CA LEU A 77 12.15 -4.61 -7.67
C LEU A 77 13.29 -3.88 -6.98
N ASP A 78 14.54 -4.29 -7.18
CA ASP A 78 15.68 -3.62 -6.54
C ASP A 78 15.89 -2.19 -7.05
N GLN A 79 15.72 -1.96 -8.35
CA GLN A 79 15.79 -0.60 -8.92
C GLN A 79 14.65 0.28 -8.38
N SER A 80 13.44 -0.27 -8.35
CA SER A 80 12.26 0.39 -7.79
C SER A 80 12.46 0.75 -6.31
N MET A 81 12.96 -0.19 -5.49
CA MET A 81 13.23 0.03 -4.08
C MET A 81 14.33 1.08 -3.85
N ASN A 82 15.36 1.13 -4.71
CA ASN A 82 16.39 2.16 -4.63
C ASN A 82 15.82 3.55 -4.94
N ALA A 83 14.94 3.67 -5.94
CA ALA A 83 14.27 4.92 -6.26
C ALA A 83 13.36 5.40 -5.12
N ILE A 84 12.60 4.48 -4.51
CA ILE A 84 11.77 4.78 -3.33
C ILE A 84 12.66 5.20 -2.16
N TYR A 85 13.76 4.49 -1.90
CA TYR A 85 14.69 4.86 -0.84
C TYR A 85 15.19 6.30 -1.00
N ASP A 86 15.59 6.68 -2.22
CA ASP A 86 16.09 8.02 -2.47
C ASP A 86 15.02 9.11 -2.24
N ALA A 87 13.81 8.92 -2.76
CA ALA A 87 12.72 9.89 -2.55
C ALA A 87 12.29 9.97 -1.07
N TYR A 88 12.14 8.82 -0.41
CA TYR A 88 11.48 8.71 0.88
C TYR A 88 12.42 8.85 2.08
N VAL A 89 13.67 8.39 1.96
CA VAL A 89 14.67 8.41 3.03
C VAL A 89 15.62 9.58 2.84
N THR A 90 16.29 9.67 1.68
CA THR A 90 17.27 10.74 1.41
C THR A 90 16.60 12.11 1.39
N HIS A 91 15.44 12.22 0.76
CA HIS A 91 14.69 13.47 0.58
C HIS A 91 13.42 13.54 1.44
N HIS A 92 13.43 12.91 2.63
CA HIS A 92 12.24 12.79 3.47
C HIS A 92 11.56 14.13 3.83
N ASP A 93 12.35 15.19 4.01
CA ASP A 93 11.83 16.51 4.36
C ASP A 93 11.07 17.18 3.19
N ASP A 94 11.32 16.74 1.94
CA ASP A 94 10.50 17.11 0.78
C ASP A 94 9.26 16.21 0.69
N ARG A 95 8.34 16.46 1.63
CA ARG A 95 7.11 15.66 1.74
C ARG A 95 6.29 15.57 0.45
N PRO A 96 6.07 16.67 -0.31
CA PRO A 96 5.43 16.57 -1.63
C PRO A 96 6.17 15.65 -2.61
N GLY A 97 7.49 15.54 -2.50
CA GLY A 97 8.34 14.73 -3.37
C GLY A 97 8.16 13.22 -3.22
N TRP A 98 7.76 12.72 -2.05
CA TRP A 98 7.65 11.27 -1.81
C TRP A 98 6.23 10.74 -1.55
N VAL A 99 5.29 11.57 -1.09
CA VAL A 99 3.95 11.13 -0.68
C VAL A 99 3.22 10.34 -1.77
N TRP A 100 3.32 10.77 -3.03
CA TRP A 100 2.71 10.12 -4.19
C TRP A 100 3.71 9.50 -5.16
N PHE A 101 4.97 9.36 -4.73
CA PHE A 101 6.06 8.90 -5.60
C PHE A 101 5.85 7.48 -6.10
N ALA A 102 5.37 6.60 -5.21
CA ALA A 102 5.08 5.21 -5.50
C ALA A 102 3.66 4.84 -5.09
N TRP A 103 3.07 3.94 -5.87
CA TRP A 103 1.75 3.38 -5.63
C TRP A 103 1.83 1.85 -5.68
N LEU A 104 1.06 1.20 -4.81
CA LEU A 104 0.85 -0.24 -4.83
C LEU A 104 -0.54 -0.55 -5.39
N ASN A 105 -0.58 -1.47 -6.35
CA ASN A 105 -1.81 -2.07 -6.85
C ASN A 105 -1.93 -3.51 -6.37
N LEU A 106 -3.09 -3.86 -5.82
CA LEU A 106 -3.36 -5.23 -5.37
C LEU A 106 -3.40 -6.16 -6.60
N THR A 107 -2.76 -7.32 -6.49
CA THR A 107 -2.80 -8.37 -7.52
C THR A 107 -3.91 -9.37 -7.21
N ASP A 108 -4.25 -10.23 -8.17
CA ASP A 108 -5.18 -11.34 -7.96
C ASP A 108 -4.77 -12.21 -6.75
N LYS A 109 -3.47 -12.51 -6.61
CA LYS A 109 -2.95 -13.25 -5.45
C LYS A 109 -3.11 -12.47 -4.14
N GLY A 110 -2.91 -11.16 -4.19
CA GLY A 110 -3.13 -10.26 -3.06
C GLY A 110 -4.60 -10.24 -2.64
N GLU A 111 -5.51 -10.16 -3.61
CA GLU A 111 -6.95 -10.19 -3.40
C GLU A 111 -7.41 -11.51 -2.78
N GLU A 112 -6.97 -12.64 -3.33
CA GLU A 112 -7.25 -13.97 -2.75
C GLU A 112 -6.81 -14.06 -1.29
N LEU A 113 -5.62 -13.56 -0.98
CA LEU A 113 -5.10 -13.55 0.38
C LEU A 113 -5.91 -12.61 1.28
N ALA A 114 -6.26 -11.41 0.81
CA ALA A 114 -7.07 -10.45 1.55
C ALA A 114 -8.44 -11.05 1.90
N LEU A 115 -9.11 -11.68 0.95
CA LEU A 115 -10.42 -12.31 1.12
C LEU A 115 -10.37 -13.59 1.99
N SER A 116 -9.18 -14.16 2.20
CA SER A 116 -9.00 -15.26 3.15
C SER A 116 -9.08 -14.81 4.62
N THR A 117 -8.87 -13.52 4.91
CA THR A 117 -8.96 -12.97 6.28
C THR A 117 -10.37 -12.49 6.61
N GLU A 118 -10.72 -12.46 7.90
CA GLU A 118 -12.01 -11.92 8.34
C GLU A 118 -12.12 -10.42 8.05
N TYR A 119 -11.03 -9.67 8.31
CA TYR A 119 -10.98 -8.24 8.08
C TYR A 119 -11.16 -7.88 6.60
N GLY A 120 -10.44 -8.57 5.70
CA GLY A 120 -10.56 -8.33 4.26
C GLY A 120 -11.96 -8.65 3.73
N ARG A 121 -12.60 -9.74 4.20
CA ARG A 121 -14.00 -10.03 3.84
C ARG A 121 -14.97 -8.96 4.31
N GLN A 122 -14.74 -8.37 5.48
CA GLN A 122 -15.60 -7.29 5.96
C GLN A 122 -15.44 -6.03 5.09
N VAL A 123 -14.20 -5.65 4.77
CA VAL A 123 -13.92 -4.50 3.89
C VAL A 123 -14.52 -4.71 2.51
N ALA A 124 -14.38 -5.90 1.92
CA ALA A 124 -14.98 -6.22 0.62
C ALA A 124 -16.51 -6.02 0.60
N LYS A 125 -17.21 -6.49 1.65
CA LYS A 125 -18.66 -6.28 1.80
C LYS A 125 -19.03 -4.80 1.90
N ASP A 126 -18.26 -4.03 2.67
CA ASP A 126 -18.51 -2.59 2.84
C ASP A 126 -18.29 -1.83 1.52
N VAL A 127 -17.28 -2.20 0.73
CA VAL A 127 -17.03 -1.66 -0.60
C VAL A 127 -18.18 -1.98 -1.55
N GLU A 128 -18.61 -3.25 -1.61
CA GLU A 128 -19.76 -3.66 -2.43
C GLU A 128 -21.04 -2.90 -2.07
N GLN A 129 -21.30 -2.72 -0.77
CA GLN A 129 -22.48 -1.98 -0.32
C GLN A 129 -22.42 -0.51 -0.77
N ARG A 130 -21.28 0.16 -0.62
CA ARG A 130 -21.10 1.56 -1.05
C ARG A 130 -21.27 1.72 -2.57
N LEU A 131 -20.77 0.77 -3.36
CA LEU A 131 -20.93 0.79 -4.81
C LEU A 131 -22.41 0.67 -5.19
N ARG A 132 -23.15 -0.24 -4.56
CA ARG A 132 -24.61 -0.34 -4.76
C ARG A 132 -25.32 0.95 -4.41
N GLU A 133 -25.04 1.51 -3.23
CA GLU A 133 -25.66 2.76 -2.76
C GLU A 133 -25.38 3.94 -3.69
N ARG A 134 -24.16 4.04 -4.24
CA ARG A 134 -23.79 5.07 -5.21
C ARG A 134 -24.60 4.91 -6.50
N ASP A 135 -24.72 3.68 -7.01
CA ASP A 135 -25.45 3.42 -8.25
C ASP A 135 -26.95 3.71 -8.08
N TYR A 136 -27.53 3.46 -6.89
CA TYR A 136 -28.92 3.83 -6.55
C TYR A 136 -29.17 5.35 -6.44
N LEU A 137 -28.14 6.17 -6.23
CA LEU A 137 -28.27 7.63 -6.11
C LEU A 137 -28.10 8.37 -7.45
N CYS A 138 -27.71 7.65 -8.50
CA CYS A 138 -27.53 8.19 -9.85
C CYS A 138 -28.68 7.85 -10.82
N ASP A 139 -29.69 7.09 -10.36
CA ASP A 139 -30.97 6.83 -11.03
C ASP A 139 -32.09 7.75 -10.50
#